data_AF-A0A564Y3L5-F1
#
_entry.id   AF-A0A564Y3L5-F1
#
_cell.length_a   1.000
_cell.length_b   1.000
_cell.length_c   1.000
_cell.angle_alpha   90.00
_cell.angle_beta   90.00
_cell.angle_gamma   90.00
#
_symmetry.space_group_name_H-M   'P 1'
#
loop_
_entity.id
_entity.type
_entity.pdbx_description
1 polymer ?
#
loop_
_entity_poly.entity_id
_entity_poly.type
_entity_poly.pdbx_seq_one_letter_code
_entity_poly.pdbx_strand_id
1 'polypeptide(L)'
;MDNLEIINPDTNSECFSRFQGMRLRRERLDIFIHTKEGEEVGAHLIVLSACYPAFGKYLSGNDIVHVRLSRFPHQVVNAAVEYAYGG
;
A
#
# COMPACT_ATOMS: atom_id res chain seq x y z
N MET A 1 30.39 -20.54 -6.24
CA MET A 1 29.48 -19.88 -5.28
C MET A 1 28.19 -20.65 -5.38
N ASP A 2 27.88 -21.44 -4.36
CA ASP A 2 26.60 -22.13 -4.29
C ASP A 2 25.53 -21.07 -3.98
N ASN A 3 24.53 -20.97 -4.85
CA ASN A 3 23.39 -20.10 -4.65
C ASN A 3 22.56 -20.69 -3.49
N LEU A 4 22.85 -20.27 -2.26
CA LEU A 4 22.02 -20.55 -1.10
C LEU A 4 20.66 -19.87 -1.30
N GLU A 5 19.69 -20.62 -1.80
CA GLU A 5 18.30 -20.21 -1.92
C GLU A 5 17.65 -20.27 -0.53
N ILE A 6 17.39 -19.11 0.07
CA ILE A 6 16.68 -19.03 1.34
C ILE A 6 15.18 -19.04 1.03
N ILE A 7 14.56 -20.21 1.15
CA ILE A 7 13.10 -20.38 0.98
C ILE A 7 12.47 -20.43 2.36
N ASN A 8 11.72 -19.38 2.73
CA ASN A 8 10.83 -19.40 3.89
C ASN A 8 9.40 -19.12 3.41
N PRO A 9 8.51 -20.13 3.40
CA PRO A 9 7.16 -20.03 2.83
C PRO A 9 6.26 -19.03 3.56
N ASP A 10 6.56 -18.70 4.82
CA ASP A 10 5.73 -17.83 5.64
C ASP A 10 6.10 -16.34 5.51
N THR A 11 7.22 -16.02 4.86
CA THR A 11 7.81 -14.68 4.84
C THR A 11 6.86 -13.63 4.26
N ASN A 12 6.18 -13.94 3.15
CA ASN A 12 5.34 -12.97 2.47
C ASN A 12 4.10 -12.61 3.31
N SER A 13 3.42 -13.63 3.87
CA SER A 13 2.23 -13.43 4.70
C SER A 13 2.55 -12.63 5.98
N GLU A 14 3.68 -12.95 6.63
CA GLU A 14 4.12 -12.23 7.81
C GLU A 14 4.49 -10.77 7.49
N CYS A 15 5.20 -10.53 6.37
CA CYS A 15 5.56 -9.18 5.94
C CYS A 15 4.33 -8.30 5.70
N PHE A 16 3.35 -8.80 4.95
CA PHE A 16 2.12 -8.06 4.66
C PHE A 16 1.29 -7.80 5.92
N SER A 17 1.21 -8.77 6.83
CA SER A 17 0.55 -8.60 8.14
C SER A 17 1.20 -7.48 8.96
N ARG A 18 2.54 -7.37 8.94
CA ARG A 18 3.27 -6.28 9.62
C ARG A 18 2.94 -4.92 9.01
N PHE A 19 2.97 -4.80 7.69
CA PHE A 19 2.59 -3.57 6.99
C PHE A 19 1.12 -3.20 7.25
N GLN A 20 0.22 -4.18 7.32
CA GLN A 20 -1.19 -3.95 7.64
C GLN A 20 -1.32 -3.38 9.04
N GLY A 21 -0.62 -3.96 10.01
CA GLY A 21 -0.55 -3.45 11.38
C GLY A 21 -0.01 -2.02 11.44
N MET A 22 1.05 -1.72 10.70
CA MET A 22 1.60 -0.36 10.59
C MET A 22 0.57 0.62 10.01
N ARG A 23 -0.18 0.22 8.98
CA ARG A 23 -1.25 1.05 8.40
C ARG A 23 -2.35 1.35 9.41
N LEU A 24 -2.81 0.35 10.17
CA LEU A 24 -3.84 0.53 11.21
C LEU A 24 -3.39 1.50 12.30
N ARG A 25 -2.08 1.50 12.62
CA ARG A 25 -1.47 2.46 13.56
C ARG A 25 -1.06 3.80 12.92
N ARG A 26 -1.30 3.97 11.61
CA ARG A 26 -0.89 5.13 10.80
C ARG A 26 0.62 5.42 10.85
N GLU A 27 1.43 4.39 10.96
CA GLU A 27 2.89 4.50 10.99
C GLU A 27 3.46 4.59 9.57
N ARG A 28 4.36 5.54 9.31
CA ARG A 28 5.15 5.66 8.06
C ARG A 28 4.33 5.67 6.76
N LEU A 29 3.10 6.16 6.82
CA LEU A 29 2.29 6.38 5.63
C LEU A 29 2.96 7.43 4.74
N ASP A 30 3.15 7.11 3.48
CA ASP A 30 3.86 7.92 2.48
C ASP A 30 3.00 8.16 1.21
N ILE A 31 1.75 7.67 1.21
CA ILE A 31 0.73 8.03 0.23
C ILE A 31 -0.64 8.26 0.88
N PHE A 32 -1.32 9.32 0.44
CA PHE A 32 -2.67 9.69 0.86
C PHE A 32 -3.59 9.81 -0.35
N ILE A 33 -4.69 9.05 -0.33
CA ILE A 33 -5.66 8.97 -1.42
C ILE A 33 -6.94 9.71 -1.00
N HIS A 34 -7.22 10.82 -1.66
CA HIS A 34 -8.47 11.56 -1.49
C HIS A 34 -9.58 10.96 -2.36
N THR A 35 -10.72 10.65 -1.75
CA THR A 35 -11.85 9.97 -2.38
C THR A 35 -12.76 10.96 -3.10
N LYS A 36 -13.84 10.46 -3.71
CA LYS A 36 -14.91 11.29 -4.26
C LYS A 36 -15.49 12.26 -3.23
N GLU A 37 -15.68 11.80 -1.99
CA GLU A 37 -16.24 12.57 -0.87
C GLU A 37 -15.23 13.52 -0.22
N GLY A 38 -13.96 13.48 -0.63
CA GLY A 38 -12.88 14.25 -0.02
C GLY A 38 -12.28 13.59 1.23
N GLU A 39 -12.75 12.40 1.60
CA GLU A 39 -12.15 11.60 2.66
C GLU A 39 -10.77 11.10 2.25
N GLU A 40 -9.92 10.82 3.23
CA GLU A 40 -8.53 10.43 3.00
C GLU A 40 -8.30 8.97 3.41
N VAL A 41 -7.61 8.21 2.55
CA VAL A 41 -7.10 6.87 2.85
C VAL A 41 -5.57 6.89 2.76
N GLY A 42 -4.91 6.72 3.90
CA GLY A 42 -3.44 6.67 3.97
C GLY A 42 -2.90 5.24 3.85
N ALA A 43 -1.78 5.07 3.14
CA ALA A 43 -1.16 3.76 2.91
C ALA A 43 0.36 3.85 2.75
N HIS A 44 0.99 2.70 2.48
CA HIS A 44 2.39 2.61 2.08
C HIS A 44 2.46 2.47 0.54
N LEU A 45 3.16 3.39 -0.11
CA LEU A 45 3.32 3.45 -1.56
C LEU A 45 3.99 2.20 -2.10
N ILE A 46 4.93 1.62 -1.35
CA ILE A 46 5.61 0.38 -1.73
C ILE A 46 4.63 -0.80 -1.80
N VAL A 47 3.69 -0.88 -0.85
CA VAL A 47 2.66 -1.93 -0.80
C VAL A 47 1.67 -1.73 -1.94
N LEU A 48 1.20 -0.48 -2.14
CA LEU A 48 0.27 -0.18 -3.23
C LEU A 48 0.90 -0.41 -4.60
N SER A 49 2.17 -0.07 -4.79
CA SER A 49 2.85 -0.25 -6.08
C SER A 49 3.07 -1.72 -6.44
N ALA A 50 3.20 -2.59 -5.43
CA ALA A 50 3.29 -4.03 -5.64
C ALA A 50 1.96 -4.65 -6.11
N CYS A 51 0.82 -4.16 -5.60
CA CYS A 51 -0.52 -4.65 -5.98
C CYS A 51 -1.10 -3.93 -7.22
N TYR A 52 -0.83 -2.64 -7.34
CA TYR A 52 -1.41 -1.73 -8.33
C TYR A 52 -0.31 -0.98 -9.10
N PRO A 53 0.09 -1.49 -10.28
CA PRO A 53 1.20 -0.92 -11.06
C PRO A 53 1.05 0.58 -11.39
N ALA A 54 -0.19 1.10 -11.43
CA ALA A 54 -0.49 2.51 -11.67
C ALA A 54 0.14 3.46 -10.64
N PHE A 55 0.46 2.98 -9.43
CA PHE A 55 1.15 3.76 -8.40
C PHE A 55 2.67 3.72 -8.51
N GLY A 56 3.24 2.78 -9.28
CA GLY A 56 4.70 2.62 -9.39
C GLY A 56 5.43 3.86 -9.93
N LYS A 57 4.75 4.70 -10.71
CA LYS A 57 5.30 5.98 -11.19
C LYS A 57 5.70 6.94 -10.07
N TYR A 58 5.14 6.79 -8.87
CA TYR A 58 5.44 7.65 -7.73
C TYR A 58 6.64 7.17 -6.90
N LEU A 59 7.19 5.97 -7.15
CA LEU A 59 8.33 5.42 -6.39
C LEU A 59 9.65 6.15 -6.62
N SER A 60 9.75 6.98 -7.65
CA SER A 60 10.99 7.70 -7.99
C SER A 60 11.21 8.98 -7.17
N GLY A 61 10.21 9.42 -6.41
CA GLY A 61 10.27 10.62 -5.57
C GLY A 61 10.58 10.29 -4.11
N ASN A 62 11.05 11.30 -3.36
CA ASN A 62 11.24 11.24 -1.91
C ASN A 62 10.12 11.95 -1.13
N ASP A 63 9.11 12.46 -1.83
CA ASP A 63 8.02 13.22 -1.23
C ASP A 63 6.84 12.33 -0.88
N ILE A 64 6.08 12.75 0.13
CA ILE A 64 4.77 12.17 0.45
C ILE A 64 3.83 12.39 -0.73
N VAL A 65 3.20 11.32 -1.19
CA VAL A 65 2.35 11.33 -2.38
C VAL A 65 0.91 11.62 -2.00
N HIS A 66 0.31 12.63 -2.63
CA HIS A 66 -1.14 12.87 -2.54
C HIS A 66 -1.79 12.64 -3.89
N VAL A 67 -2.83 11.81 -3.93
CA VAL A 67 -3.61 11.55 -5.14
C VAL A 67 -5.08 11.74 -4.88
N ARG A 68 -5.86 12.04 -5.93
CA ARG A 68 -7.31 12.11 -5.85
C ARG A 68 -7.96 11.12 -6.79
N LEU A 69 -8.85 10.30 -6.26
CA LEU A 69 -9.67 9.34 -6.99
C LEU A 69 -11.12 9.82 -6.98
N SER A 70 -11.42 10.86 -7.77
CA SER A 70 -12.72 11.56 -7.77
C SER A 70 -13.93 10.70 -8.16
N ARG A 71 -13.71 9.50 -8.71
CA ARG A 71 -14.76 8.60 -9.16
C ARG A 71 -15.19 7.60 -8.09
N PHE A 72 -14.34 7.33 -7.10
CA PHE A 72 -14.52 6.21 -6.19
C PHE A 72 -14.88 6.68 -4.78
N PRO A 73 -15.91 6.10 -4.16
CA PRO A 73 -16.27 6.42 -2.80
C PRO A 73 -15.24 5.87 -1.81
N HIS A 74 -15.19 6.45 -0.60
CA HIS A 74 -14.24 6.05 0.44
C HIS A 74 -14.21 4.55 0.71
N GLN A 75 -15.37 3.91 0.85
CA GLN A 75 -15.43 2.47 1.13
C GLN A 75 -14.76 1.62 0.04
N VAL A 76 -14.91 1.98 -1.23
CA VAL A 76 -14.29 1.27 -2.35
C VAL A 76 -12.78 1.47 -2.34
N VAL A 77 -12.32 2.71 -2.11
CA VAL A 77 -10.89 3.00 -2.02
C VAL A 77 -10.27 2.29 -0.82
N ASN A 78 -10.92 2.34 0.34
CA ASN A 78 -10.43 1.71 1.56
C ASN A 78 -10.35 0.18 1.41
N ALA A 79 -11.35 -0.46 0.82
CA ALA A 79 -11.36 -1.89 0.55
C ALA A 79 -10.26 -2.31 -0.43
N ALA A 80 -10.03 -1.55 -1.49
CA ALA A 80 -8.93 -1.81 -2.43
C ALA A 80 -7.57 -1.66 -1.72
N VAL A 81 -7.41 -0.62 -0.90
CA VAL A 81 -6.18 -0.49 -0.12
C VAL A 81 -6.02 -1.65 0.84
N GLU A 82 -7.05 -2.08 1.58
CA GLU A 82 -6.98 -3.24 2.48
C GLU A 82 -6.61 -4.53 1.73
N TYR A 83 -7.18 -4.75 0.55
CA TYR A 83 -6.85 -5.87 -0.32
C TYR A 83 -5.36 -5.92 -0.68
N ALA A 84 -4.73 -4.76 -0.93
CA ALA A 84 -3.30 -4.71 -1.23
C ALA A 84 -2.40 -5.17 -0.07
N TYR A 85 -2.92 -5.22 1.16
CA TYR A 85 -2.21 -5.78 2.32
C TYR A 85 -2.63 -7.21 2.62
N GLY A 86 -3.93 -7.55 2.54
CA GLY A 86 -4.44 -8.83 3.04
C GLY A 86 -4.61 -9.93 2.01
N GLY A 87 -4.80 -9.56 0.73
CA GLY A 87 -5.33 -10.46 -0.30
C GLY A 87 -6.82 -10.79 -0.13
#